data_AF-A0A7W0NF01-F1
#
_entry.id   AF-A0A7W0NF01-F1
#
_cell.length_a   1.000
_cell.length_b   1.000
_cell.length_c   1.000
_cell.angle_alpha   90.00
_cell.angle_beta   90.00
_cell.angle_gamma   90.00
#
_symmetry.space_group_name_H-M   'P 1'
#
loop_
_entity.id
_entity.type
_entity.pdbx_description
1 polymer ?
#
loop_
_entity_poly.entity_id
_entity_poly.type
_entity_poly.pdbx_seq_one_letter_code
_entity_poly.pdbx_strand_id
1 'polypeptide(L)'
;MPARDIVVVGGSAGGIEALVSLVAGLPVDLPCALFVVVHITPHATSRLPEILDRAGPLPVRHAEDGDAIVPGQIYVAPPDHHLLVHRNRVELTRGPRENRSRPAIDPLFRSAARAYGPQVIGVVLSGALYDGAAGLLAIKSRGGLAIVQDPAGALIDSMPRSALRVVVADEVLPAAAIGPAIARLALNGGEAPMPDQTDQLTPVA
;
A
#
# COMPACT_ATOMS: atom_id res chain seq x y z
N MET A 1 4.08 -19.27 4.63
CA MET A 1 4.26 -17.80 4.83
C MET A 1 2.92 -17.24 5.27
N PRO A 2 2.84 -16.15 6.05
CA PRO A 2 1.55 -15.58 6.47
C PRO A 2 0.82 -14.93 5.28
N ALA A 3 -0.52 -14.92 5.33
CA ALA A 3 -1.38 -14.21 4.38
C ALA A 3 -1.02 -12.73 4.37
N ARG A 4 -1.03 -12.11 3.19
CA ARG A 4 -0.67 -10.69 3.04
C ARG A 4 -1.90 -9.89 2.71
N ASP A 5 -2.46 -9.29 3.74
CA ASP A 5 -3.79 -8.68 3.68
C ASP A 5 -3.70 -7.16 3.48
N ILE A 6 -2.48 -6.58 3.55
CA ILE A 6 -2.25 -5.14 3.48
C ILE A 6 -1.19 -4.79 2.43
N VAL A 7 -1.57 -3.94 1.49
CA VAL A 7 -0.68 -3.39 0.47
C VAL A 7 -0.64 -1.88 0.62
N VAL A 8 0.55 -1.30 0.74
CA VAL A 8 0.75 0.15 0.80
C VAL A 8 1.56 0.62 -0.40
N VAL A 9 1.06 1.62 -1.11
CA VAL A 9 1.62 2.11 -2.37
C VAL A 9 1.92 3.60 -2.27
N GLY A 10 3.12 3.99 -2.68
CA GLY A 10 3.60 5.36 -2.65
C GLY A 10 4.09 5.83 -4.02
N GLY A 11 3.67 7.01 -4.46
CA GLY A 11 4.13 7.64 -5.70
C GLY A 11 4.14 9.16 -5.65
N SER A 12 4.75 9.79 -6.64
CA SER A 12 4.78 11.26 -6.77
C SER A 12 4.73 11.67 -8.25
N ALA A 13 5.70 12.45 -8.74
CA ALA A 13 5.81 12.82 -10.15
C ALA A 13 5.88 11.56 -11.04
N GLY A 14 4.92 11.42 -11.97
CA GLY A 14 4.74 10.22 -12.79
C GLY A 14 4.10 9.02 -12.07
N GLY A 15 3.83 9.15 -10.76
CA GLY A 15 3.24 8.08 -9.96
C GLY A 15 1.79 7.76 -10.33
N ILE A 16 1.03 8.72 -10.86
CA ILE A 16 -0.37 8.50 -11.28
C ILE A 16 -0.44 7.54 -12.48
N GLU A 17 0.40 7.72 -13.51
CA GLU A 17 0.44 6.82 -14.67
C GLU A 17 0.89 5.40 -14.29
N ALA A 18 1.88 5.31 -13.40
CA ALA A 18 2.31 4.04 -12.82
C ALA A 18 1.19 3.36 -12.01
N LEU A 19 0.43 4.13 -11.23
CA LEU A 19 -0.72 3.63 -10.48
C LEU A 19 -1.84 3.14 -11.40
N VAL A 20 -2.19 3.89 -12.45
CA VAL A 20 -3.18 3.46 -13.45
C VAL A 20 -2.78 2.10 -14.03
N SER A 21 -1.52 1.95 -14.41
CA SER A 21 -1.00 0.68 -14.95
C SER A 21 -1.03 -0.46 -13.92
N LEU A 22 -0.70 -0.16 -12.66
CA LEU A 22 -0.74 -1.13 -11.56
C LEU A 22 -2.17 -1.60 -11.29
N VAL A 23 -3.12 -0.68 -11.10
CA VAL A 23 -4.50 -1.02 -10.71
C VAL A 23 -5.27 -1.72 -11.83
N ALA A 24 -4.96 -1.42 -13.09
CA ALA A 24 -5.51 -2.13 -14.25
C ALA A 24 -5.14 -3.63 -14.26
N GLY A 25 -4.01 -3.99 -13.65
CA GLY A 25 -3.55 -5.37 -13.55
C GLY A 25 -4.00 -6.13 -12.30
N LEU A 26 -4.81 -5.52 -11.43
CA LEU A 26 -5.34 -6.19 -10.24
C LEU A 26 -6.54 -7.08 -10.60
N PRO A 27 -6.71 -8.24 -9.95
CA PRO A 27 -7.91 -9.05 -10.10
C PRO A 27 -9.09 -8.50 -9.27
N VAL A 28 -10.32 -8.85 -9.64
CA VAL A 28 -11.55 -8.40 -8.96
C VAL A 28 -11.73 -9.01 -7.57
N ASP A 29 -11.18 -10.21 -7.34
CA ASP A 29 -11.27 -10.99 -6.11
C ASP A 29 -10.01 -10.85 -5.24
N LEU A 30 -9.32 -9.70 -5.33
CA LEU A 30 -8.09 -9.46 -4.60
C LEU A 30 -8.31 -9.63 -3.08
N PRO A 31 -7.59 -10.55 -2.41
CA PRO A 31 -7.85 -10.91 -1.02
C PRO A 31 -7.26 -9.92 0.00
N CYS A 32 -6.75 -8.77 -0.45
CA CYS A 32 -6.08 -7.77 0.39
C CYS A 32 -6.61 -6.36 0.11
N ALA A 33 -6.37 -5.45 1.06
CA ALA A 33 -6.70 -4.03 0.94
C ALA A 33 -5.48 -3.22 0.47
N LEU A 34 -5.71 -2.24 -0.41
CA LEU A 34 -4.67 -1.34 -0.93
C LEU A 34 -4.82 0.06 -0.36
N PHE A 35 -3.71 0.65 0.09
CA PHE A 35 -3.66 2.02 0.59
C PHE A 35 -2.67 2.82 -0.24
N VAL A 36 -3.12 3.94 -0.80
CA VAL A 36 -2.37 4.71 -1.80
C VAL A 36 -2.10 6.11 -1.28
N VAL A 37 -0.82 6.49 -1.31
CA VAL A 37 -0.38 7.88 -1.14
C VAL A 37 0.28 8.34 -2.44
N VAL A 38 -0.24 9.42 -3.00
CA VAL A 38 0.43 10.21 -4.03
C VAL A 38 0.64 11.62 -3.51
N HIS A 39 1.84 12.17 -3.72
CA HIS A 39 2.08 13.58 -3.42
C HIS A 39 1.17 14.48 -4.27
N ILE A 40 0.27 15.18 -3.58
CA ILE A 40 -0.66 16.14 -4.17
C ILE A 40 -0.62 17.45 -3.39
N THR A 41 -1.02 18.54 -4.03
CA THR A 41 -1.06 19.85 -3.38
C THR A 41 -2.20 19.89 -2.34
N PRO A 42 -1.98 20.47 -1.14
CA PRO A 42 -2.96 20.43 -0.05
C PRO A 42 -4.33 21.07 -0.35
N HIS A 43 -4.37 22.02 -1.29
CA HIS A 43 -5.58 22.77 -1.65
C HIS A 43 -6.28 22.25 -2.91
N ALA A 44 -5.76 21.20 -3.54
CA ALA A 44 -6.38 20.63 -4.72
C ALA A 44 -7.51 19.68 -4.33
N THR A 45 -8.62 19.77 -5.06
CA THR A 45 -9.56 18.64 -5.14
C THR A 45 -8.86 17.51 -5.87
N SER A 46 -8.64 16.40 -5.18
CA SER A 46 -8.06 15.20 -5.79
C SER A 46 -9.14 14.42 -6.52
N ARG A 47 -8.95 14.23 -7.83
CA ARG A 47 -9.75 13.30 -8.64
C ARG A 47 -9.10 11.92 -8.79
N LEU A 48 -8.10 11.64 -7.96
CA LEU A 48 -7.31 10.42 -8.05
C LEU A 48 -8.17 9.16 -7.87
N PRO A 49 -9.11 9.08 -6.91
CA PRO A 49 -10.00 7.93 -6.82
C PRO A 49 -10.74 7.65 -8.12
N GLU A 50 -11.36 8.65 -8.75
CA GLU A 50 -12.13 8.46 -9.99
C GLU A 50 -11.26 8.07 -11.19
N ILE A 51 -9.99 8.51 -11.20
CA ILE A 51 -9.03 8.08 -12.23
C ILE A 51 -8.69 6.61 -12.07
N LEU A 52 -8.43 6.16 -10.85
CA LEU A 52 -8.05 4.77 -10.56
C LEU A 52 -9.24 3.82 -10.66
N ASP A 53 -10.44 4.24 -10.23
CA ASP A 53 -11.69 3.48 -10.33
C ASP A 53 -12.06 3.16 -11.78
N ARG A 54 -11.76 4.07 -12.71
CA ARG A 54 -11.94 3.82 -14.16
C ARG A 54 -10.87 2.91 -14.76
N ALA A 55 -9.72 2.79 -14.11
CA ALA A 55 -8.56 2.08 -14.64
C ALA A 55 -8.53 0.60 -14.24
N GLY A 56 -9.05 0.26 -13.06
CA GLY A 56 -9.00 -1.09 -12.50
C GLY A 56 -10.38 -1.65 -12.16
N PRO A 57 -10.46 -2.94 -11.80
CA PRO A 57 -11.73 -3.59 -11.48
C PRO A 57 -12.17 -3.41 -10.02
N LEU A 58 -11.32 -2.86 -9.17
CA LEU A 58 -11.58 -2.70 -7.74
C LEU A 58 -12.14 -1.32 -7.43
N PRO A 59 -13.12 -1.21 -6.51
CA PRO A 59 -13.65 0.07 -6.07
C PRO A 59 -12.57 0.94 -5.40
N VAL A 60 -12.49 2.19 -5.84
CA VAL A 60 -11.51 3.16 -5.33
C VAL A 60 -12.21 4.36 -4.71
N ARG A 61 -11.80 4.76 -3.51
CA ARG A 61 -12.30 5.96 -2.85
C ARG A 61 -11.25 6.65 -2.02
N HIS A 62 -11.52 7.90 -1.65
CA HIS A 62 -10.79 8.51 -0.56
C HIS A 62 -11.06 7.74 0.74
N ALA A 63 -10.00 7.56 1.52
CA ALA A 63 -10.12 7.05 2.88
C ALA A 63 -10.89 8.05 3.75
N GLU A 64 -11.66 7.52 4.69
CA GLU A 64 -12.32 8.25 5.76
C GLU A 64 -11.71 7.84 7.11
N ASP A 65 -11.69 8.78 8.06
CA ASP A 65 -11.15 8.49 9.38
C ASP A 65 -12.01 7.44 10.09
N GLY A 66 -11.36 6.43 10.66
CA GLY A 66 -12.04 5.32 11.33
C GLY A 66 -12.59 4.24 10.39
N ASP A 67 -12.34 4.33 9.07
CA ASP A 67 -12.74 3.28 8.12
C ASP A 67 -12.30 1.89 8.59
N ALA A 68 -13.23 0.92 8.51
CA ALA A 68 -12.88 -0.48 8.57
C ALA A 68 -12.08 -0.89 7.32
N ILE A 69 -11.08 -1.75 7.52
CA ILE A 69 -10.25 -2.25 6.42
C ILE A 69 -10.97 -3.43 5.76
N VAL A 70 -11.30 -3.27 4.47
CA VAL A 70 -12.03 -4.26 3.68
C VAL A 70 -11.15 -4.75 2.52
N PRO A 71 -10.91 -6.07 2.37
CA PRO A 71 -10.23 -6.63 1.20
C PRO A 71 -10.92 -6.25 -0.12
N GLY A 72 -10.15 -6.15 -1.21
CA GLY A 72 -10.68 -5.77 -2.52
C GLY A 72 -11.01 -4.28 -2.65
N GLN A 73 -10.60 -3.43 -1.69
CA GLN A 73 -10.79 -1.99 -1.75
C GLN A 73 -9.45 -1.24 -1.87
N ILE A 74 -9.48 -0.14 -2.62
CA ILE A 74 -8.36 0.80 -2.73
C ILE A 74 -8.72 2.11 -2.01
N TYR A 75 -7.96 2.43 -0.96
CA TYR A 75 -8.10 3.61 -0.13
C TYR A 75 -7.03 4.64 -0.50
N VAL A 76 -7.46 5.81 -0.98
CA VAL A 76 -6.56 6.89 -1.38
C VAL A 76 -6.50 7.95 -0.29
N ALA A 77 -5.28 8.32 0.12
CA ALA A 77 -5.08 9.40 1.09
C ALA A 77 -5.70 10.71 0.57
N PRO A 78 -6.57 11.39 1.36
CA PRO A 78 -7.11 12.67 0.96
C PRO A 78 -6.04 13.78 1.05
N PRO A 79 -6.20 14.88 0.29
CA PRO A 79 -5.31 16.03 0.39
C PRO A 79 -5.18 16.53 1.84
N ASP A 80 -3.98 16.98 2.22
CA ASP A 80 -3.66 17.55 3.53
C ASP A 80 -3.89 16.63 4.75
N HIS A 81 -4.01 15.32 4.56
CA HIS A 81 -4.05 14.33 5.65
C HIS A 81 -3.04 13.22 5.41
N HIS A 82 -2.32 12.82 6.46
CA HIS A 82 -1.58 11.56 6.42
C HIS A 82 -2.55 10.40 6.57
N LEU A 83 -2.44 9.42 5.69
CA LEU A 83 -3.15 8.14 5.76
C LEU A 83 -2.32 7.16 6.58
N LEU A 84 -2.85 6.71 7.72
CA LEU A 84 -2.23 5.74 8.60
C LEU A 84 -3.06 4.47 8.66
N VAL A 85 -2.38 3.33 8.77
CA VAL A 85 -3.00 2.01 8.92
C VAL A 85 -2.72 1.48 10.32
N HIS A 86 -3.78 1.11 11.03
CA HIS A 86 -3.73 0.37 12.30
C HIS A 86 -4.45 -0.96 12.15
N ARG A 87 -4.35 -1.82 13.17
CA ARG A 87 -5.12 -3.06 13.19
C ARG A 87 -6.61 -2.76 13.02
N ASN A 88 -7.16 -3.26 11.92
CA ASN A 88 -8.56 -3.24 11.51
C ASN A 88 -9.16 -1.86 11.23
N ARG A 89 -8.37 -0.79 11.22
CA ARG A 89 -8.89 0.56 10.93
C ARG A 89 -7.88 1.48 10.28
N VAL A 90 -8.43 2.47 9.57
CA VAL A 90 -7.70 3.62 9.04
C VAL A 90 -7.73 4.78 10.04
N GLU A 91 -6.66 5.57 10.09
CA GLU A 91 -6.62 6.86 10.77
C GLU A 91 -6.13 7.94 9.82
N LEU A 92 -6.81 9.09 9.79
CA LEU A 92 -6.40 10.28 9.06
C LEU A 92 -5.93 11.36 10.03
N THR A 93 -4.70 11.84 9.85
CA THR A 93 -4.13 12.85 10.74
C THR A 93 -3.63 14.08 10.01
N ARG A 94 -3.69 15.22 10.69
CA ARG A 94 -3.05 16.47 10.27
C ARG A 94 -1.76 16.74 11.05
N GLY A 95 -1.02 15.68 11.39
CA GLY A 95 0.31 15.81 11.99
C GLY A 95 1.28 16.60 11.12
N PRO A 96 2.49 16.90 11.63
CA PRO A 96 3.51 17.63 10.87
C PRO A 96 3.75 17.05 9.48
N ARG A 97 4.07 17.90 8.51
CA ARG A 97 4.48 17.45 7.18
C ARG A 97 5.77 16.64 7.31
N GLU A 98 5.86 15.57 6.54
CA GLU A 98 7.07 14.76 6.43
C GLU A 98 7.54 14.77 5.00
N ASN A 99 8.85 14.85 4.78
CA ASN A 99 9.41 15.02 3.44
C ASN A 99 8.81 16.23 2.68
N ARG A 100 8.36 17.25 3.45
CA ARG A 100 7.63 18.46 2.99
C ARG A 100 6.22 18.19 2.44
N SER A 101 5.72 16.98 2.58
CA SER A 101 4.44 16.50 2.04
C SER A 101 3.43 16.18 3.15
N ARG A 102 2.15 16.30 2.79
CA ARG A 102 1.00 15.74 3.52
C ARG A 102 -0.16 15.59 2.52
N PRO A 103 -0.52 14.35 2.11
CA PRO A 103 0.00 13.06 2.59
C PRO A 103 1.48 12.82 2.24
N ALA A 104 2.19 12.14 3.14
CA ALA A 104 3.53 11.59 2.90
C ALA A 104 3.49 10.05 2.92
N ILE A 105 4.42 9.41 2.21
CA ILE A 105 4.45 7.95 2.00
C ILE A 105 5.00 7.24 3.24
N ASP A 106 6.08 7.78 3.83
CA ASP A 106 6.73 7.19 5.00
C ASP A 106 5.79 6.95 6.20
N PRO A 107 4.88 7.86 6.59
CA PRO A 107 3.87 7.60 7.63
C PRO A 107 2.98 6.39 7.35
N LEU A 108 2.47 6.26 6.12
CA LEU A 108 1.63 5.13 5.72
C LEU A 108 2.43 3.83 5.87
N PHE A 109 3.63 3.79 5.32
CA PHE A 109 4.44 2.58 5.29
C PHE A 109 4.87 2.15 6.69
N ARG A 110 5.31 3.10 7.53
CA ARG A 110 5.70 2.81 8.92
C ARG A 110 4.52 2.37 9.78
N SER A 111 3.34 2.96 9.61
CA SER A 111 2.15 2.58 10.37
C SER A 111 1.69 1.15 10.00
N ALA A 112 1.63 0.83 8.70
CA ALA A 112 1.33 -0.51 8.23
C ALA A 112 2.35 -1.55 8.73
N ALA A 113 3.65 -1.27 8.59
CA ALA A 113 4.72 -2.14 9.08
C ALA A 113 4.60 -2.45 10.58
N ARG A 114 4.23 -1.44 11.38
CA ARG A 114 4.03 -1.60 12.83
C ARG A 114 2.79 -2.45 13.16
N ALA A 115 1.70 -2.26 12.42
CA ALA A 115 0.42 -2.90 12.72
C ALA A 115 0.33 -4.36 12.21
N TYR A 116 0.91 -4.64 11.05
CA TYR A 116 0.72 -5.88 10.29
C TYR A 116 2.01 -6.66 10.00
N GLY A 117 3.18 -6.04 10.18
CA GLY A 117 4.47 -6.71 10.07
C GLY A 117 4.65 -7.53 8.78
N PRO A 118 4.84 -8.86 8.86
CA PRO A 118 5.05 -9.71 7.68
C PRO A 118 3.90 -9.76 6.66
N GLN A 119 2.70 -9.32 7.06
CA GLN A 119 1.52 -9.30 6.19
C GLN A 119 1.50 -8.11 5.22
N VAL A 120 2.49 -7.22 5.29
CA VAL A 120 2.55 -5.99 4.48
C VAL A 120 3.36 -6.19 3.20
N ILE A 121 2.82 -5.71 2.08
CA ILE A 121 3.56 -5.45 0.85
C ILE A 121 3.69 -3.93 0.69
N GLY A 122 4.92 -3.42 0.67
CA GLY A 122 5.23 -2.02 0.36
C GLY A 122 5.62 -1.85 -1.10
N VAL A 123 5.05 -0.85 -1.77
CA VAL A 123 5.27 -0.59 -3.20
C VAL A 123 5.71 0.86 -3.42
N VAL A 124 6.93 1.07 -3.93
CA VAL A 124 7.41 2.41 -4.32
C VAL A 124 7.37 2.57 -5.83
N LEU A 125 6.67 3.60 -6.28
CA LEU A 125 6.51 3.95 -7.69
C LEU A 125 7.32 5.22 -8.05
N SER A 126 7.22 5.61 -9.33
CA SER A 126 7.81 6.82 -9.90
C SER A 126 7.57 8.05 -9.02
N GLY A 127 8.61 8.85 -8.87
CA GLY A 127 8.54 10.08 -8.10
C GLY A 127 9.88 10.75 -7.83
N ALA A 128 9.78 12.00 -7.38
CA ALA A 128 10.93 12.84 -7.04
C ALA A 128 11.37 12.62 -5.59
N LEU A 129 12.68 12.77 -5.33
CA LEU A 129 13.28 12.68 -4.00
C LEU A 129 13.25 11.26 -3.43
N TYR A 130 12.92 11.09 -2.14
CA TYR A 130 13.22 9.87 -1.37
C TYR A 130 12.09 9.43 -0.42
N ASP A 131 10.92 10.09 -0.43
CA ASP A 131 9.80 9.67 0.40
C ASP A 131 9.35 8.25 0.04
N GLY A 132 9.07 7.43 1.06
CA GLY A 132 8.80 6.01 0.95
C GLY A 132 10.02 5.12 1.16
N ALA A 133 11.25 5.63 1.04
CA ALA A 133 12.46 4.82 1.25
C ALA A 133 12.60 4.37 2.71
N ALA A 134 12.45 5.29 3.67
CA ALA A 134 12.53 4.96 5.09
C ALA A 134 11.35 4.08 5.54
N GLY A 135 10.16 4.34 5.01
CA GLY A 135 8.98 3.52 5.20
C GLY A 135 9.15 2.11 4.67
N LEU A 136 9.73 1.94 3.48
CA LEU A 136 9.94 0.63 2.87
C LEU A 136 10.99 -0.18 3.64
N LEU A 137 12.04 0.48 4.14
CA LEU A 137 12.98 -0.13 5.08
C LEU A 137 12.28 -0.59 6.36
N ALA A 138 11.33 0.18 6.90
CA ALA A 138 10.55 -0.23 8.06
C ALA A 138 9.70 -1.48 7.78
N ILE A 139 9.08 -1.58 6.60
CA ILE A 139 8.35 -2.77 6.15
C ILE A 139 9.27 -3.99 6.11
N LYS A 140 10.43 -3.88 5.45
CA LYS A 140 11.41 -4.98 5.37
C LYS A 140 11.95 -5.39 6.74
N SER A 141 12.22 -4.42 7.61
CA SER A 141 12.70 -4.68 8.98
C SER A 141 11.67 -5.40 9.85
N ARG A 142 10.39 -5.43 9.43
CA ARG A 142 9.29 -6.15 10.10
C ARG A 142 8.88 -7.43 9.38
N GLY A 143 9.66 -7.87 8.38
CA GLY A 143 9.42 -9.10 7.62
C GLY A 143 8.40 -8.97 6.50
N GLY A 144 7.94 -7.76 6.18
CA GLY A 144 7.09 -7.50 5.01
C GLY A 144 7.88 -7.59 3.70
N LEU A 145 7.19 -7.45 2.58
CA LEU A 145 7.78 -7.45 1.24
C LEU A 145 7.90 -6.04 0.66
N ALA A 146 8.88 -5.85 -0.21
CA ALA A 146 9.11 -4.63 -0.95
C ALA A 146 9.08 -4.92 -2.46
N ILE A 147 8.17 -4.24 -3.15
CA ILE A 147 8.17 -4.13 -4.60
C ILE A 147 8.59 -2.71 -4.96
N VAL A 148 9.49 -2.55 -5.93
CA VAL A 148 9.89 -1.23 -6.43
C VAL A 148 9.64 -1.20 -7.93
N GLN A 149 9.03 -0.11 -8.42
CA GLN A 149 8.94 0.10 -9.87
C GLN A 149 10.35 0.13 -10.46
N ASP A 150 10.57 -0.59 -11.56
CA ASP A 150 11.83 -0.58 -12.30
C ASP A 150 12.19 0.87 -12.67
N PRO A 151 13.33 1.39 -12.16
CA PRO A 151 13.80 2.74 -12.47
C PRO A 151 13.90 3.02 -13.98
N ALA A 152 14.17 2.01 -14.81
CA ALA A 152 14.27 2.17 -16.26
C ALA A 152 12.93 2.50 -16.93
N GLY A 153 11.81 2.09 -16.31
CA GLY A 153 10.45 2.36 -16.77
C GLY A 153 9.71 3.42 -15.94
N ALA A 154 10.41 4.12 -15.04
CA ALA A 154 9.82 5.19 -14.24
C ALA A 154 9.96 6.54 -14.95
N LEU A 155 8.89 7.34 -14.98
CA LEU A 155 8.94 8.69 -15.55
C LEU A 155 9.92 9.57 -14.76
N ILE A 156 9.93 9.44 -13.43
CA ILE A 156 10.89 10.04 -12.52
C ILE A 156 11.42 8.95 -11.60
N ASP A 157 12.71 8.64 -11.73
CA ASP A 157 13.31 7.43 -11.17
C ASP A 157 13.96 7.62 -9.79
N SER A 158 14.01 8.85 -9.27
CA SER A 158 14.74 9.17 -8.04
C SER A 158 14.15 8.50 -6.79
N MET A 159 12.82 8.41 -6.66
CA MET A 159 12.16 7.69 -5.54
C MET A 159 12.43 6.18 -5.61
N PRO A 160 12.18 5.49 -6.74
CA PRO A 160 12.54 4.08 -6.89
C PRO A 160 14.02 3.80 -6.58
N ARG A 161 14.95 4.61 -7.10
CA ARG A 161 16.38 4.46 -6.80
C ARG A 161 16.70 4.68 -5.32
N SER A 162 16.04 5.64 -4.67
CA SER A 162 16.23 5.91 -3.24
C SER A 162 15.76 4.73 -2.39
N ALA A 163 14.63 4.11 -2.75
CA ALA A 163 14.15 2.89 -2.13
C ALA A 163 15.16 1.73 -2.28
N LEU A 164 15.66 1.49 -3.50
CA LEU A 164 16.63 0.41 -3.78
C LEU A 164 18.00 0.60 -3.10
N ARG A 165 18.33 1.81 -2.66
CA ARG A 165 19.57 2.06 -1.89
C ARG A 165 19.47 1.59 -0.44
N VAL A 166 18.27 1.53 0.12
CA VAL A 166 18.06 1.23 1.54
C VAL A 166 17.45 -0.14 1.79
N VAL A 167 16.87 -0.77 0.77
CA VAL A 167 16.35 -2.14 0.87
C VAL A 167 16.79 -3.02 -0.29
N VAL A 168 16.97 -4.32 -0.01
CA VAL A 168 16.93 -5.35 -1.04
C VAL A 168 15.46 -5.61 -1.35
N ALA A 169 14.99 -5.12 -2.50
CA ALA A 169 13.63 -5.35 -2.96
C ALA A 169 13.41 -6.84 -3.26
N ASP A 170 12.22 -7.35 -2.94
CA ASP A 170 11.82 -8.71 -3.29
C ASP A 170 11.53 -8.80 -4.78
N GLU A 171 10.93 -7.76 -5.37
CA GLU A 171 10.70 -7.66 -6.81
C GLU A 171 10.96 -6.22 -7.32
N VAL A 172 11.60 -6.12 -8.49
CA VAL A 172 11.77 -4.86 -9.24
C VAL A 172 11.10 -5.05 -10.59
N LEU A 173 10.02 -4.30 -10.83
CA LEU A 173 9.07 -4.61 -11.92
C LEU A 173 8.64 -3.37 -12.70
N PRO A 174 8.35 -3.49 -14.01
CA PRO A 174 7.56 -2.50 -14.73
C PRO A 174 6.20 -2.29 -14.05
N ALA A 175 5.65 -1.07 -14.10
CA ALA A 175 4.42 -0.71 -13.39
C ALA A 175 3.24 -1.66 -13.68
N ALA A 176 3.07 -2.07 -14.94
CA ALA A 176 2.01 -3.00 -15.36
C ALA A 176 2.13 -4.41 -14.77
N ALA A 177 3.33 -4.83 -14.36
CA ALA A 177 3.57 -6.15 -13.76
C ALA A 177 3.36 -6.14 -12.23
N ILE A 178 3.23 -4.97 -11.60
CA ILE A 178 3.10 -4.86 -10.14
C ILE A 178 1.73 -5.38 -9.67
N GLY A 179 0.63 -5.05 -10.35
CA GLY A 179 -0.71 -5.54 -10.00
C GLY A 179 -0.79 -7.08 -9.94
N PRO A 180 -0.37 -7.79 -11.00
CA PRO A 180 -0.31 -9.26 -11.00
C PRO A 180 0.63 -9.82 -9.91
N ALA A 181 1.76 -9.14 -9.65
CA ALA A 181 2.68 -9.55 -8.59
C ALA A 181 2.06 -9.43 -7.19
N ILE A 182 1.33 -8.34 -6.91
CA ILE A 182 0.58 -8.16 -5.65
C ILE A 182 -0.39 -9.32 -5.45
N ALA A 183 -1.20 -9.65 -6.46
CA ALA A 183 -2.16 -10.75 -6.37
C ALA A 183 -1.48 -12.08 -6.06
N ARG A 184 -0.40 -12.41 -6.76
CA ARG A 184 0.38 -13.63 -6.51
C ARG A 184 0.96 -13.67 -5.09
N LEU A 185 1.54 -12.57 -4.62
CA LEU A 185 2.18 -12.50 -3.30
C LEU A 185 1.17 -12.51 -2.14
N ALA A 186 -0.04 -11.99 -2.37
CA ALA A 186 -1.14 -12.05 -1.42
C ALA A 186 -1.64 -13.49 -1.22
N LEU A 187 -1.82 -14.24 -2.31
CA LEU A 187 -2.31 -15.62 -2.27
C LEU A 187 -1.28 -16.63 -1.72
N ASN A 188 0.01 -16.43 -1.99
CA ASN A 188 1.07 -17.33 -1.53
C ASN A 188 1.32 -17.32 0.00
N GLY A 189 0.57 -16.52 0.74
CA GLY A 189 0.55 -16.51 2.20
C GLY A 189 -0.66 -17.21 2.84
N GLY A 190 -1.68 -17.55 2.05
CA GLY A 190 -2.94 -18.08 2.57
C GLY A 190 -2.92 -19.58 2.78
N GLU A 191 -2.54 -20.04 3.97
CA GLU A 191 -3.28 -21.14 4.59
C GLU A 191 -4.33 -20.48 5.48
N ALA A 192 -5.61 -20.78 5.26
CA ALA A 192 -6.73 -20.11 5.92
C ALA A 192 -6.59 -20.14 7.46
N PRO A 193 -7.09 -19.14 8.20
CA PRO A 193 -7.14 -19.24 9.65
C PRO A 193 -7.96 -20.48 10.02
N MET A 194 -7.32 -21.43 10.68
CA MET A 194 -8.00 -22.54 11.36
C MET A 194 -9.07 -21.94 12.28
N PRO A 195 -10.34 -22.39 12.19
CA PRO A 195 -11.36 -21.93 13.11
C PRO A 195 -10.92 -22.27 14.53
N ASP A 196 -11.07 -21.27 15.41
CA ASP A 196 -10.76 -21.32 16.82
C ASP A 196 -11.42 -22.54 17.48
N GLN A 197 -10.63 -23.55 17.84
CA GLN A 197 -11.09 -24.71 18.62
C GLN A 197 -11.07 -24.35 20.11
N THR A 198 -11.87 -23.37 20.52
CA THR A 198 -12.04 -23.04 21.95
C THR A 198 -13.50 -23.01 22.38
N ASP A 199 -14.39 -23.79 21.74
CA ASP A 199 -15.72 -24.06 22.32
C ASP A 199 -16.24 -25.46 22.00
N GLN A 200 -15.58 -26.47 22.57
CA GLN A 200 -16.19 -27.78 22.85
C GLN A 200 -15.75 -28.27 24.23
N LEU A 201 -16.22 -27.57 25.26
CA LEU A 201 -16.44 -28.18 26.57
C LEU A 201 -17.90 -28.59 26.66
N THR A 202 -18.19 -29.81 26.19
CA THR A 202 -19.41 -30.51 26.59
C THR A 202 -19.37 -30.74 28.10
N PRO A 203 -20.44 -30.44 28.85
CA PRO A 203 -20.58 -30.97 30.20
C PRO A 203 -20.86 -32.47 30.07
N VAL A 204 -19.98 -33.28 30.66
CA VAL A 204 -20.25 -34.69 30.96
C VAL A 204 -21.19 -34.71 32.16
N ALA A 205 -22.36 -35.35 31.95
CA ALA A 205 -23.30 -35.95 32.90
C ALA A 205 -23.60 -35.22 34.23
#